data_AF-A0A7K1BPF1-F1
#
_entry.id   AF-A0A7K1BPF1-F1
#
_cell.length_a   1.000
_cell.length_b   1.000
_cell.length_c   1.000
_cell.angle_alpha   90.00
_cell.angle_beta   90.00
_cell.angle_gamma   90.00
#
_symmetry.space_group_name_H-M   'P 1'
#
loop_
_entity.id
_entity.type
_entity.pdbx_description
1 polymer ?
#
loop_
_entity_poly.entity_id
_entity_poly.type
_entity_poly.pdbx_seq_one_letter_code
_entity_poly.pdbx_strand_id
1 'polypeptide(L)'
;MPAATPAPATANDGNGGEFVSVKGGGGSGGGGRWALLIGVPLIVIALFIAAAGFWVKGKIDPGSQGEEVAFSIAKGATTSQIATSLAEKKIVSSATVFEWYVKWKGGDPFQAGKYEGLRVNSPMGEVVDILKAGPPPPTTVSFLVREGLWVSEFKKLALEKFPTMDPAALDAALKNTHPSLQPAGSTNIEGFLFPATYEIAQQDVGNAQKLIDQMIAAFDRVSQAEGLPDATAKLKGVAGTKSISPYEALIV
;
A
#
# COMPACT_ATOMS: atom_id res chain seq x y z
N MET A 1 49.73 30.58 21.89
CA MET A 1 50.66 31.73 22.04
C MET A 1 49.88 32.99 21.70
N PRO A 2 50.08 34.14 22.37
CA PRO A 2 50.72 34.38 23.65
C PRO A 2 49.84 35.25 24.59
N ALA A 3 50.23 35.25 25.86
CA ALA A 3 49.87 36.25 26.86
C ALA A 3 50.74 37.51 26.68
N ALA A 4 50.67 38.39 27.70
CA ALA A 4 51.66 39.41 28.06
C ALA A 4 51.32 40.81 27.49
N THR A 5 51.48 41.95 28.17
CA THR A 5 52.15 42.36 29.45
C THR A 5 51.82 43.89 29.59
N PRO A 6 52.44 44.73 30.45
CA PRO A 6 52.06 44.90 31.86
C PRO A 6 52.17 46.37 32.38
N ALA A 7 52.00 46.54 33.70
CA ALA A 7 52.79 47.38 34.64
C ALA A 7 52.82 48.95 34.51
N PRO A 8 53.38 49.68 35.50
CA PRO A 8 52.58 50.53 36.41
C PRO A 8 53.16 51.95 36.59
N ALA A 9 52.54 52.80 37.43
CA ALA A 9 53.25 53.88 38.16
C ALA A 9 52.43 54.45 39.32
N THR A 10 53.16 54.80 40.37
CA THR A 10 52.80 55.27 41.72
C THR A 10 52.45 56.76 41.81
N ALA A 11 51.51 57.08 42.72
CA ALA A 11 51.52 58.08 43.83
C ALA A 11 52.04 59.52 43.54
N ASN A 12 51.52 60.63 44.08
CA ASN A 12 50.82 60.94 45.33
C ASN A 12 50.29 62.41 45.26
N ASP A 13 49.58 62.82 46.32
CA ASP A 13 49.43 64.18 46.87
C ASP A 13 48.20 65.02 46.49
N GLY A 14 47.50 65.51 47.53
CA GLY A 14 46.62 66.67 47.41
C GLY A 14 45.48 66.76 48.42
N ASN A 15 45.74 67.44 49.53
CA ASN A 15 44.85 67.82 50.63
C ASN A 15 43.62 68.67 50.24
N GLY A 16 42.50 68.47 50.96
CA GLY A 16 41.58 69.55 51.36
C GLY A 16 40.14 69.51 50.79
N GLY A 17 39.14 69.39 51.67
CA GLY A 17 37.76 69.76 51.35
C GLY A 17 36.67 69.09 52.20
N GLU A 18 36.14 69.83 53.16
CA GLU A 18 34.78 69.79 53.72
C GLU A 18 33.70 69.07 52.89
N PHE A 19 32.86 68.25 53.55
CA PHE A 19 31.60 67.77 52.97
C PHE A 19 30.40 68.22 53.81
N VAL A 20 29.52 69.00 53.19
CA VAL A 20 28.12 69.22 53.62
C VAL A 20 27.20 68.57 52.60
N SER A 21 26.14 67.91 53.08
CA SER A 21 25.16 67.20 52.26
C SER A 21 24.03 68.08 51.70
N VAL A 22 23.42 67.53 50.64
CA VAL A 22 21.99 67.53 50.26
C VAL A 22 21.64 68.21 48.92
N LYS A 23 20.77 67.49 48.19
CA LYS A 23 19.73 67.90 47.23
C LYS A 23 20.10 67.57 45.78
N GLY A 24 19.34 66.82 45.00
CA GLY A 24 17.96 66.33 45.10
C GLY A 24 17.47 66.18 43.65
N GLY A 25 16.76 65.11 43.33
CA GLY A 25 16.28 64.88 41.96
C GLY A 25 15.35 63.69 41.86
N GLY A 26 14.16 63.81 42.45
CA GLY A 26 13.05 62.92 42.16
C GLY A 26 12.49 63.18 40.75
N GLY A 27 12.01 62.11 40.12
CA GLY A 27 11.32 62.12 38.82
C GLY A 27 11.17 60.69 38.30
N SER A 28 10.28 59.88 38.88
CA SER A 28 8.88 59.72 38.47
C SER A 28 8.70 58.93 37.17
N GLY A 29 8.29 57.67 37.33
CA GLY A 29 7.17 57.05 36.61
C GLY A 29 7.24 56.95 35.09
N GLY A 30 7.59 55.78 34.56
CA GLY A 30 7.38 55.51 33.13
C GLY A 30 7.67 54.10 32.62
N GLY A 31 8.43 53.24 33.31
CA GLY A 31 8.93 51.98 32.73
C GLY A 31 7.92 50.84 32.53
N GLY A 32 6.79 50.85 33.25
CA GLY A 32 5.82 49.74 33.21
C GLY A 32 4.90 49.72 31.98
N ARG A 33 4.62 50.89 31.39
CA ARG A 33 3.60 51.01 30.33
C ARG A 33 4.12 50.57 28.96
N TRP A 34 5.42 50.76 28.68
CA TRP A 34 6.07 50.39 27.42
C TRP A 34 6.42 48.91 27.37
N ALA A 35 6.78 48.32 28.53
CA ALA A 35 6.94 46.87 28.68
C ALA A 35 5.62 46.11 28.44
N LEU A 36 4.48 46.69 28.84
CA LEU A 36 3.14 46.15 28.56
C LEU A 36 2.75 46.29 27.08
N LEU A 37 3.08 47.41 26.42
CA LEU A 37 2.70 47.64 25.01
C LEU A 37 3.45 46.74 24.00
N ILE A 38 4.66 46.28 24.31
CA ILE A 38 5.46 45.40 23.45
C ILE A 38 5.42 43.93 23.92
N GLY A 39 5.36 43.69 25.23
CA GLY A 39 5.30 42.33 25.79
C GLY A 39 3.99 41.60 25.51
N VAL A 40 2.86 42.30 25.58
CA VAL A 40 1.54 41.71 25.33
C VAL A 40 1.38 41.19 23.88
N PRO A 41 1.70 41.95 22.82
CA PRO A 41 1.58 41.43 21.45
C PRO A 41 2.53 40.25 21.16
N LEU A 42 3.74 40.22 21.74
CA LEU A 42 4.65 39.08 21.60
C LEU A 42 4.11 37.81 22.27
N ILE A 43 3.49 37.94 23.44
CA ILE A 43 2.81 36.83 24.13
C ILE A 43 1.61 36.34 23.30
N VAL A 44 0.82 37.25 22.72
CA VAL A 44 -0.31 36.90 21.85
C VAL A 44 0.16 36.17 20.59
N ILE A 45 1.26 36.61 19.96
CA ILE A 45 1.86 35.93 18.80
C ILE A 45 2.38 34.54 19.19
N ALA A 46 3.08 34.42 20.33
CA ALA A 46 3.55 33.13 20.83
C ALA A 46 2.38 32.17 21.15
N LEU A 47 1.29 32.68 21.71
CA LEU A 47 0.06 31.91 21.94
C LEU A 47 -0.63 31.51 20.63
N PHE A 48 -0.63 32.36 19.60
CA PHE A 48 -1.13 32.00 18.27
C PHE A 48 -0.28 30.93 17.60
N ILE A 49 1.05 31.02 17.69
CA ILE A 49 1.98 30.01 17.17
C ILE A 49 1.82 28.70 17.94
N ALA A 50 1.68 28.75 19.27
CA ALA A 50 1.43 27.57 20.09
C ALA A 50 0.06 26.93 19.80
N ALA A 51 -1.00 27.74 19.62
CA ALA A 51 -2.33 27.27 19.25
C ALA A 51 -2.36 26.68 17.84
N ALA A 52 -1.67 27.29 16.88
CA ALA A 52 -1.49 26.75 15.54
C ALA A 52 -0.69 25.44 15.58
N GLY A 53 0.39 25.38 16.37
CA GLY A 53 1.18 24.15 16.59
C GLY A 53 0.35 23.04 17.23
N PHE A 54 -0.52 23.37 18.18
CA PHE A 54 -1.42 22.41 18.83
C PHE A 54 -2.53 21.93 17.88
N TRP A 55 -3.09 22.82 17.06
CA TRP A 55 -4.09 22.50 16.04
C TRP A 55 -3.51 21.61 14.93
N VAL A 56 -2.28 21.89 14.50
CA VAL A 56 -1.53 21.07 13.55
C VAL A 56 -1.18 19.72 14.16
N LYS A 57 -0.79 19.67 15.44
CA LYS A 57 -0.49 18.41 16.14
C LYS A 57 -1.72 17.48 16.20
N GLY A 58 -2.91 18.00 16.51
CA GLY A 58 -4.15 17.22 16.53
C GLY A 58 -4.62 16.75 15.14
N LYS A 59 -4.14 17.36 14.05
CA LYS A 59 -4.39 16.94 12.67
C LYS A 59 -3.40 15.88 12.20
N ILE A 60 -2.17 15.92 12.72
CA ILE A 60 -1.07 14.99 12.40
C ILE A 60 -1.18 13.70 13.19
N ASP A 61 -1.72 13.77 14.42
CA ASP A 61 -1.99 12.62 15.28
C ASP A 61 -3.39 12.79 15.89
N PRO A 62 -4.44 12.27 15.22
CA PRO A 62 -5.81 12.43 15.69
C PRO A 62 -6.15 11.59 16.94
N GLY A 63 -5.16 10.95 17.58
CA GLY A 63 -5.37 10.15 18.78
C GLY A 63 -5.90 8.74 18.46
N SER A 64 -7.22 8.57 18.36
CA SER A 64 -7.81 7.23 18.19
C SER A 64 -7.87 6.81 16.72
N GLN A 65 -7.04 5.84 16.33
CA GLN A 65 -7.21 5.14 15.05
C GLN A 65 -8.55 4.40 15.06
N GLY A 66 -9.36 4.62 14.02
CA GLY A 66 -10.66 3.96 13.83
C GLY A 66 -10.52 2.59 13.16
N GLU A 67 -11.56 2.19 12.44
CA GLU A 67 -11.56 0.94 11.67
C GLU A 67 -10.50 0.94 10.56
N GLU A 68 -10.05 -0.26 10.20
CA GLU A 68 -9.16 -0.46 9.06
C GLU A 68 -9.90 -0.25 7.74
N VAL A 69 -9.27 0.49 6.83
CA VAL A 69 -9.88 0.92 5.58
C VAL A 69 -9.10 0.34 4.41
N ALA A 70 -9.79 -0.44 3.58
CA ALA A 70 -9.25 -0.90 2.31
C ALA A 70 -8.92 0.30 1.40
N PHE A 71 -7.64 0.45 1.08
CA PHE A 71 -7.12 1.52 0.23
C PHE A 71 -6.36 0.92 -0.96
N SER A 72 -6.52 1.52 -2.14
CA SER A 72 -5.75 1.13 -3.32
C SER A 72 -5.35 2.34 -4.13
N ILE A 73 -4.10 2.35 -4.58
CA ILE A 73 -3.55 3.37 -5.48
C ILE A 73 -3.60 2.85 -6.90
N ALA A 74 -4.30 3.57 -7.78
CA ALA A 74 -4.35 3.27 -9.20
C ALA A 74 -3.00 3.52 -9.89
N LYS A 75 -2.71 2.75 -10.94
CA LYS A 75 -1.48 2.95 -11.73
C LYS A 75 -1.46 4.34 -12.35
N GLY A 76 -0.36 5.07 -12.13
CA GLY A 76 -0.18 6.43 -12.64
C GLY A 76 -0.91 7.51 -11.84
N ALA A 77 -1.45 7.19 -10.66
CA ALA A 77 -2.03 8.18 -9.77
C ALA A 77 -0.97 9.20 -9.31
N THR A 78 -1.32 10.47 -9.37
CA THR A 78 -0.50 11.58 -8.85
C THR A 78 -0.62 11.68 -7.33
N THR A 79 0.37 12.30 -6.67
CA THR A 79 0.36 12.57 -5.23
C THR A 79 -0.93 13.25 -4.77
N SER A 80 -1.46 14.16 -5.60
CA SER A 80 -2.71 14.88 -5.29
C SER A 80 -3.94 13.97 -5.34
N GLN A 81 -4.01 13.07 -6.33
CA GLN A 81 -5.08 12.07 -6.41
C GLN A 81 -5.01 11.09 -5.24
N ILE A 82 -3.81 10.69 -4.82
CA ILE A 82 -3.59 9.82 -3.65
C ILE A 82 -4.05 10.55 -2.38
N ALA A 83 -3.64 11.80 -2.18
CA ALA A 83 -4.00 12.62 -1.03
C ALA A 83 -5.53 12.83 -0.93
N THR A 84 -6.17 13.10 -2.07
CA THR A 84 -7.63 13.24 -2.15
C THR A 84 -8.33 11.94 -1.77
N SER A 85 -7.89 10.82 -2.35
CA SER A 85 -8.47 9.49 -2.07
C SER A 85 -8.30 9.07 -0.60
N LEU A 86 -7.18 9.43 0.03
CA LEU A 86 -6.95 9.18 1.46
C LEU A 86 -7.88 10.02 2.35
N ALA A 87 -8.12 11.28 1.97
CA ALA A 87 -9.00 12.18 2.71
C ALA A 87 -10.48 11.79 2.56
N GLU A 88 -10.92 11.37 1.37
CA GLU A 88 -12.26 10.85 1.11
C GLU A 88 -12.57 9.63 1.97
N LYS A 89 -11.59 8.74 2.12
CA LYS A 89 -11.67 7.56 3.00
C LYS A 89 -11.44 7.87 4.49
N LYS A 90 -11.28 9.16 4.84
CA LYS A 90 -10.99 9.64 6.20
C LYS A 90 -9.74 9.01 6.82
N ILE A 91 -8.82 8.49 6.01
CA ILE A 91 -7.55 7.94 6.46
C ILE A 91 -6.66 9.10 6.95
N VAL A 92 -6.64 10.20 6.20
CA VAL A 92 -5.97 11.45 6.60
C VAL A 92 -6.99 12.56 6.81
N SER A 93 -6.66 13.50 7.70
CA SER A 93 -7.55 14.59 8.10
C SER A 93 -7.72 15.70 7.05
N SER A 94 -6.79 15.80 6.09
CA SER A 94 -6.85 16.77 4.98
C SER A 94 -5.90 16.36 3.85
N ALA A 95 -6.40 16.37 2.61
CA ALA A 95 -5.61 16.12 1.41
C ALA A 95 -4.48 17.15 1.24
N THR A 96 -4.78 18.45 1.37
CA THR A 96 -3.80 19.53 1.19
C THR A 96 -2.65 19.47 2.18
N VAL A 97 -2.95 19.14 3.44
CA VAL A 97 -1.91 19.01 4.49
C VAL A 97 -1.05 17.78 4.21
N PHE A 98 -1.66 16.68 3.77
CA PHE A 98 -0.93 15.47 3.40
C PHE A 98 -0.01 15.70 2.17
N GLU A 99 -0.48 16.38 1.13
CA GLU A 99 0.36 16.75 -0.02
C GLU A 99 1.58 17.58 0.38
N TRP A 100 1.37 18.59 1.23
CA TRP A 100 2.47 19.40 1.76
C TRP A 100 3.44 18.56 2.60
N TYR A 101 2.90 17.66 3.42
CA TYR A 101 3.69 16.75 4.26
C TYR A 101 4.57 15.82 3.40
N VAL A 102 4.03 15.19 2.36
CA VAL A 102 4.78 14.33 1.43
C VAL A 102 5.87 15.11 0.69
N LYS A 103 5.58 16.33 0.22
CA LYS A 103 6.57 17.19 -0.45
C LYS A 103 7.76 17.52 0.45
N TRP A 104 7.52 17.72 1.75
CA TRP A 104 8.57 18.12 2.68
C TRP A 104 9.35 16.93 3.28
N LYS A 105 8.66 15.83 3.60
CA LYS A 105 9.27 14.60 4.17
C LYS A 105 9.82 13.63 3.12
N GLY A 106 9.56 13.88 1.84
CA GLY A 106 9.84 12.96 0.75
C GLY A 106 8.90 11.75 0.76
N GLY A 107 8.64 11.15 -0.39
CA GLY A 107 7.75 9.98 -0.49
C GLY A 107 7.29 9.64 -1.91
N ASP A 108 7.39 10.56 -2.86
CA ASP A 108 7.01 10.29 -4.24
C ASP A 108 8.15 9.66 -5.07
N PRO A 109 7.83 8.74 -6.00
CA PRO A 109 6.51 8.18 -6.32
C PRO A 109 6.12 6.99 -5.43
N PHE A 110 4.85 6.94 -5.01
CA PHE A 110 4.27 5.77 -4.33
C PHE A 110 3.91 4.65 -5.32
N GLN A 111 4.01 3.41 -4.87
CA GLN A 111 3.69 2.24 -5.70
C GLN A 111 2.17 2.09 -5.88
N ALA A 112 1.74 1.67 -7.06
CA ALA A 112 0.35 1.30 -7.29
C ALA A 112 0.07 -0.08 -6.67
N GLY A 113 -1.09 -0.26 -6.05
CA GLY A 113 -1.43 -1.51 -5.38
C GLY A 113 -2.49 -1.35 -4.31
N LYS A 114 -2.81 -2.45 -3.62
CA LYS A 114 -3.66 -2.44 -2.43
C LYS A 114 -2.78 -2.28 -1.20
N TYR A 115 -3.16 -1.41 -0.28
CA TYR A 115 -2.44 -1.15 0.96
C TYR A 115 -3.26 -1.67 2.15
N GLU A 116 -2.54 -2.24 3.12
CA GLU A 116 -3.08 -2.76 4.37
C GLU A 116 -2.55 -1.94 5.55
N GLY A 117 -3.23 -2.00 6.70
CA GLY A 117 -2.81 -1.27 7.91
C GLY A 117 -3.16 0.22 7.93
N LEU A 118 -3.89 0.73 6.93
CA LEU A 118 -4.40 2.10 6.93
C LEU A 118 -5.73 2.15 7.69
N ARG A 119 -5.83 3.06 8.68
CA ARG A 119 -7.02 3.22 9.50
C ARG A 119 -7.62 4.60 9.33
N VAL A 120 -8.89 4.74 9.68
CA VAL A 120 -9.52 6.06 9.80
C VAL A 120 -8.72 6.87 10.82
N ASN A 121 -8.40 8.12 10.47
CA ASN A 121 -7.62 9.03 11.30
C ASN A 121 -6.19 8.53 11.61
N SER A 122 -5.55 7.81 10.70
CA SER A 122 -4.15 7.44 10.84
C SER A 122 -3.24 8.69 10.86
N PRO A 123 -2.19 8.70 11.70
CA PRO A 123 -1.18 9.74 11.67
C PRO A 123 -0.52 9.88 10.30
N MET A 124 -0.30 11.11 9.83
CA MET A 124 0.23 11.33 8.48
C MET A 124 1.62 10.72 8.27
N GLY A 125 2.44 10.67 9.33
CA GLY A 125 3.73 9.99 9.30
C GLY A 125 3.60 8.49 9.03
N GLU A 126 2.71 7.82 9.75
CA GLU A 126 2.43 6.39 9.58
C GLU A 126 1.90 6.07 8.18
N VAL A 127 0.97 6.89 7.68
CA VAL A 127 0.46 6.75 6.30
C VAL A 127 1.59 6.86 5.29
N VAL A 128 2.48 7.85 5.42
CA VAL A 128 3.63 7.99 4.52
C VAL A 128 4.58 6.80 4.63
N ASP A 129 4.83 6.29 5.82
CA ASP A 129 5.72 5.14 6.02
C ASP A 129 5.14 3.86 5.40
N ILE A 130 3.82 3.63 5.54
CA ILE A 130 3.10 2.53 4.87
C ILE A 130 3.19 2.70 3.35
N LEU A 131 2.91 3.89 2.82
CA LEU A 131 2.95 4.13 1.38
C LEU A 131 4.36 3.98 0.79
N LYS A 132 5.40 4.37 1.55
CA LYS A 132 6.82 4.19 1.21
C LYS A 132 7.26 2.74 1.25
N ALA A 133 6.78 1.96 2.23
CA ALA A 133 7.05 0.53 2.31
C ALA A 133 6.50 -0.21 1.07
N GLY A 134 5.45 0.34 0.46
CA GLY A 134 4.79 -0.22 -0.70
C GLY A 134 3.66 -1.18 -0.31
N PRO A 135 2.83 -1.58 -1.29
CA PRO A 135 1.79 -2.58 -1.04
C PRO A 135 2.44 -3.90 -0.61
N PRO A 136 1.80 -4.69 0.27
CA PRO A 136 2.26 -6.04 0.56
C PRO A 136 2.40 -6.84 -0.74
N PRO A 137 3.36 -7.77 -0.80
CA PRO A 137 3.53 -8.62 -1.98
C PRO A 137 2.21 -9.33 -2.29
N PRO A 138 1.86 -9.50 -3.57
CA PRO A 138 0.61 -10.13 -3.94
C PRO A 138 0.59 -11.56 -3.37
N THR A 139 -0.47 -11.90 -2.65
CA THR A 139 -0.66 -13.24 -2.07
C THR A 139 -0.86 -14.30 -3.14
N THR A 140 -1.16 -13.90 -4.38
CA THR A 140 -1.39 -14.77 -5.52
C THR A 140 -0.55 -14.34 -6.73
N VAL A 141 -0.26 -15.31 -7.59
CA VAL A 141 0.40 -15.13 -8.88
C VAL A 141 -0.61 -15.48 -9.97
N SER A 142 -0.89 -14.52 -10.85
CA SER A 142 -1.75 -14.75 -12.02
C SER A 142 -1.03 -15.59 -13.08
N PHE A 143 -1.72 -16.61 -13.58
CA PHE A 143 -1.27 -17.52 -14.62
C PHE A 143 -2.30 -17.64 -15.73
N LEU A 144 -2.00 -17.05 -16.88
CA LEU A 144 -2.86 -17.08 -18.06
C LEU A 144 -2.58 -18.33 -18.90
N VAL A 145 -3.60 -19.17 -19.09
CA VAL A 145 -3.59 -20.29 -20.02
C VAL A 145 -4.50 -19.94 -21.19
N ARG A 146 -3.92 -19.86 -22.39
CA ARG A 146 -4.65 -19.53 -23.63
C ARG A 146 -5.39 -20.74 -24.16
N GLU A 147 -6.45 -20.47 -24.91
CA GLU A 147 -7.17 -21.47 -25.69
C GLU A 147 -6.27 -22.13 -26.75
N GLY A 148 -6.57 -23.38 -27.10
CA GLY A 148 -5.88 -24.13 -28.15
C GLY A 148 -4.47 -24.61 -27.79
N LEU A 149 -4.03 -24.45 -26.54
CA LEU A 149 -2.76 -25.01 -26.06
C LEU A 149 -2.87 -26.54 -25.94
N TRP A 150 -1.88 -27.24 -26.50
CA TRP A 150 -1.72 -28.66 -26.24
C TRP A 150 -1.23 -28.89 -24.80
N VAL A 151 -1.55 -30.04 -24.20
CA VAL A 151 -1.06 -30.38 -22.84
C VAL A 151 0.47 -30.30 -22.77
N SER A 152 1.18 -30.67 -23.84
CA SER A 152 2.65 -30.57 -23.90
C SER A 152 3.17 -29.13 -23.89
N GLU A 153 2.42 -28.18 -24.48
CA GLU A 153 2.74 -26.76 -24.49
C GLU A 153 2.38 -26.10 -23.16
N PHE A 154 1.22 -26.47 -22.60
CA PHE A 154 0.83 -26.10 -21.25
C PHE A 154 1.89 -26.50 -20.23
N LYS A 155 2.44 -27.72 -20.30
CA LYS A 155 3.50 -28.16 -19.39
C LYS A 155 4.73 -27.25 -19.47
N LYS A 156 5.17 -26.91 -20.68
CA LYS A 156 6.30 -25.98 -20.87
C LYS A 156 6.00 -24.61 -20.29
N LEU A 157 4.80 -24.08 -20.57
CA LEU A 157 4.34 -22.78 -20.08
C LEU A 157 4.28 -22.75 -18.54
N ALA A 158 3.76 -23.81 -17.92
CA ALA A 158 3.66 -23.93 -16.47
C ALA A 158 5.05 -23.99 -15.81
N LEU A 159 5.98 -24.79 -16.35
CA LEU A 159 7.34 -24.90 -15.82
C LEU A 159 8.19 -23.64 -16.05
N GLU A 160 7.95 -22.91 -17.15
CA GLU A 160 8.56 -21.60 -17.39
C GLU A 160 8.05 -20.55 -16.41
N LYS A 161 6.74 -20.53 -16.15
CA LYS A 161 6.12 -19.59 -15.20
C LYS A 161 6.45 -19.92 -13.75
N PHE A 162 6.57 -21.20 -13.42
CA PHE A 162 6.78 -21.71 -12.07
C PHE A 162 8.03 -22.60 -11.99
N PRO A 163 9.24 -22.00 -11.94
CA PRO A 163 10.50 -22.74 -11.94
C PRO A 163 10.70 -23.66 -10.74
N THR A 164 9.96 -23.46 -9.65
CA THR A 164 9.99 -24.29 -8.44
C THR A 164 9.07 -25.50 -8.53
N MET A 165 8.23 -25.61 -9.56
CA MET A 165 7.35 -26.75 -9.78
C MET A 165 8.15 -27.94 -10.30
N ASP A 166 7.99 -29.10 -9.68
CA ASP A 166 8.64 -30.34 -10.11
C ASP A 166 7.98 -30.87 -11.40
N PRO A 167 8.73 -31.07 -12.50
CA PRO A 167 8.21 -31.66 -13.73
C PRO A 167 7.58 -33.04 -13.52
N ALA A 168 8.14 -33.88 -12.65
CA ALA A 168 7.61 -35.22 -12.39
C ALA A 168 6.28 -35.16 -11.62
N ALA A 169 6.16 -34.24 -10.66
CA ALA A 169 4.91 -33.96 -9.97
C ALA A 169 3.82 -33.43 -10.92
N LEU A 170 4.17 -32.60 -11.89
CA LEU A 170 3.24 -32.13 -12.92
C LEU A 170 2.76 -33.26 -13.82
N ASP A 171 3.66 -34.15 -14.24
CA ASP A 171 3.29 -35.35 -14.99
C ASP A 171 2.39 -36.30 -14.19
N ALA A 172 2.66 -36.45 -12.89
CA ALA A 172 1.82 -37.25 -12.01
C ALA A 172 0.43 -36.60 -11.84
N ALA A 173 0.36 -35.28 -11.64
CA ALA A 173 -0.90 -34.56 -11.50
C ALA A 173 -1.80 -34.70 -12.73
N LEU A 174 -1.23 -34.58 -13.93
CA LEU A 174 -1.97 -34.78 -15.18
C LEU A 174 -2.51 -36.20 -15.36
N LYS A 175 -1.79 -37.21 -14.84
CA LYS A 175 -2.21 -38.62 -14.91
C LYS A 175 -3.23 -39.00 -13.84
N ASN A 176 -3.13 -38.41 -12.65
CA ASN A 176 -3.95 -38.74 -11.48
C ASN A 176 -5.28 -37.98 -11.45
N THR A 177 -5.45 -36.98 -12.31
CA THR A 177 -6.68 -36.18 -12.36
C THR A 177 -7.64 -36.73 -13.39
N HIS A 178 -8.90 -36.86 -13.00
CA HIS A 178 -9.96 -37.44 -13.83
C HIS A 178 -11.11 -36.45 -14.01
N PRO A 179 -11.18 -35.75 -15.15
CA PRO A 179 -12.26 -34.82 -15.48
C PRO A 179 -13.62 -35.53 -15.55
N SER A 180 -14.70 -34.84 -15.20
CA SER A 180 -16.05 -35.45 -15.13
C SER A 180 -16.56 -36.01 -16.47
N LEU A 181 -16.15 -35.41 -17.58
CA LEU A 181 -16.54 -35.81 -18.94
C LEU A 181 -15.51 -36.75 -19.61
N GLN A 182 -14.50 -37.22 -18.88
CA GLN A 182 -13.50 -38.15 -19.40
C GLN A 182 -14.14 -39.53 -19.66
N PRO A 183 -14.01 -40.10 -20.88
CA PRO A 183 -14.50 -41.43 -21.16
C PRO A 183 -13.86 -42.49 -20.28
N ALA A 184 -14.65 -43.48 -19.82
CA ALA A 184 -14.15 -44.57 -18.99
C ALA A 184 -13.01 -45.34 -19.69
N GLY A 185 -11.89 -45.50 -19.00
CA GLY A 185 -10.69 -46.16 -19.52
C GLY A 185 -9.79 -45.27 -20.39
N SER A 186 -10.15 -44.01 -20.64
CA SER A 186 -9.28 -43.03 -21.26
C SER A 186 -8.32 -42.43 -20.23
N THR A 187 -7.05 -42.32 -20.59
CA THR A 187 -6.03 -41.55 -19.85
C THR A 187 -5.74 -40.21 -20.51
N ASN A 188 -6.46 -39.86 -21.58
CA ASN A 188 -6.24 -38.62 -22.30
C ASN A 188 -6.85 -37.44 -21.53
N ILE A 189 -6.01 -36.46 -21.18
CA ILE A 189 -6.38 -35.23 -20.50
C ILE A 189 -6.50 -34.04 -21.47
N GLU A 190 -6.18 -34.26 -22.75
CA GLU A 190 -6.27 -33.24 -23.80
C GLU A 190 -7.69 -32.69 -23.92
N GLY A 191 -7.82 -31.36 -23.99
CA GLY A 191 -9.11 -30.66 -24.05
C GLY A 191 -9.82 -30.45 -22.70
N PHE A 192 -9.34 -31.06 -21.61
CA PHE A 192 -9.96 -30.90 -20.28
C PHE A 192 -9.32 -29.81 -19.43
N LEU A 193 -8.10 -29.37 -19.77
CA LEU A 193 -7.45 -28.26 -19.08
C LEU A 193 -8.09 -26.95 -19.54
N PHE A 194 -9.00 -26.41 -18.72
CA PHE A 194 -9.77 -25.23 -19.10
C PHE A 194 -8.87 -23.99 -19.32
N PRO A 195 -9.03 -23.24 -20.42
CA PRO A 195 -8.28 -22.02 -20.65
C PRO A 195 -8.87 -20.85 -19.84
N ALA A 196 -8.08 -20.28 -18.95
CA ALA A 196 -8.47 -19.14 -18.13
C ALA A 196 -7.24 -18.46 -17.52
N THR A 197 -7.47 -17.35 -16.82
CA THR A 197 -6.48 -16.79 -15.88
C THR A 197 -6.70 -17.39 -14.50
N TYR A 198 -5.68 -18.06 -13.98
CA TYR A 198 -5.66 -18.70 -12.67
C TYR A 198 -4.90 -17.85 -11.66
N GLU A 199 -5.48 -17.64 -10.48
CA GLU A 199 -4.82 -16.99 -9.35
C GLU A 199 -4.26 -18.06 -8.40
N ILE A 200 -2.95 -18.27 -8.44
CA ILE A 200 -2.28 -19.30 -7.62
C ILE A 200 -1.68 -18.64 -6.39
N ALA A 201 -2.06 -19.09 -5.18
CA ALA A 201 -1.47 -18.54 -3.97
C ALA A 201 0.05 -18.79 -3.92
N GLN A 202 0.81 -17.87 -3.36
CA GLN A 202 2.26 -17.89 -3.46
C GLN A 202 2.89 -19.15 -2.82
N GLN A 203 2.29 -19.65 -1.74
CA GLN A 203 2.65 -20.92 -1.10
C GLN A 203 2.38 -22.17 -1.97
N ASP A 204 1.52 -22.05 -2.98
CA ASP A 204 1.09 -23.16 -3.84
C ASP A 204 1.74 -23.13 -5.24
N VAL A 205 2.62 -22.17 -5.53
CA VAL A 205 3.28 -22.00 -6.83
C VAL A 205 4.03 -23.26 -7.31
N GLY A 206 4.55 -24.07 -6.37
CA GLY A 206 5.19 -25.36 -6.70
C GLY A 206 4.25 -26.56 -6.71
N ASN A 207 2.97 -26.39 -6.37
CA ASN A 207 2.01 -27.49 -6.21
C ASN A 207 1.26 -27.76 -7.52
N ALA A 208 1.82 -28.65 -8.34
CA ALA A 208 1.23 -29.00 -9.62
C ALA A 208 -0.16 -29.62 -9.50
N GLN A 209 -0.41 -30.48 -8.50
CA GLN A 209 -1.72 -31.12 -8.30
C GLN A 209 -2.81 -30.06 -8.09
N LYS A 210 -2.55 -29.09 -7.22
CA LYS A 210 -3.52 -28.02 -6.93
C LYS A 210 -3.84 -27.16 -8.16
N LEU A 211 -2.83 -26.87 -8.99
CA LEU A 211 -3.04 -26.18 -10.26
C LEU A 211 -3.96 -27.01 -11.18
N ILE A 212 -3.64 -28.28 -11.41
CA ILE A 212 -4.46 -29.14 -12.28
C ILE A 212 -5.89 -29.29 -11.74
N ASP A 213 -6.06 -29.48 -10.42
CA ASP A 213 -7.38 -29.57 -9.78
C ASP A 213 -8.20 -28.29 -10.01
N GLN A 214 -7.57 -27.11 -9.90
CA GLN A 214 -8.24 -25.83 -10.21
C GLN A 214 -8.70 -25.74 -11.66
N MET A 215 -7.87 -26.22 -12.60
CA MET A 215 -8.20 -26.22 -14.03
C MET A 215 -9.35 -27.18 -14.34
N ILE A 216 -9.35 -28.38 -13.76
CA ILE A 216 -10.43 -29.36 -13.95
C ILE A 216 -11.71 -28.90 -13.27
N ALA A 217 -11.63 -28.29 -12.08
CA ALA A 217 -12.80 -27.69 -11.44
C ALA A 217 -13.39 -26.55 -12.26
N ALA A 218 -12.55 -25.76 -12.95
CA ALA A 218 -13.02 -24.73 -13.89
C ALA A 218 -13.71 -25.36 -15.11
N PHE A 219 -13.11 -26.41 -15.69
CA PHE A 219 -13.71 -27.18 -16.77
C PHE A 219 -15.08 -27.73 -16.38
N ASP A 220 -15.18 -28.42 -15.24
CA ASP A 220 -16.41 -29.06 -14.78
C ASP A 220 -17.51 -28.02 -14.54
N ARG A 221 -17.15 -26.88 -13.93
CA ARG A 221 -18.10 -25.78 -13.68
C ARG A 221 -18.67 -25.22 -14.99
N VAL A 222 -17.80 -24.92 -15.96
CA VAL A 222 -18.23 -24.36 -17.24
C VAL A 222 -19.00 -25.40 -18.05
N SER A 223 -18.54 -26.65 -18.05
CA SER A 223 -19.23 -27.75 -18.71
C SER A 223 -20.65 -27.95 -18.18
N GLN A 224 -20.84 -27.86 -16.87
CA GLN A 224 -22.17 -27.91 -16.25
C GLN A 224 -23.03 -26.70 -16.63
N ALA A 225 -22.46 -25.49 -16.62
CA ALA A 225 -23.17 -24.26 -16.98
C ALA A 225 -23.66 -24.28 -18.45
N GLU A 226 -22.84 -24.77 -19.37
CA GLU A 226 -23.21 -24.95 -20.77
C GLU A 226 -24.10 -26.19 -21.00
N GLY A 227 -24.24 -27.04 -19.98
CA GLY A 227 -24.99 -28.28 -20.03
C GLY A 227 -24.42 -29.29 -21.02
N LEU A 228 -23.08 -29.35 -21.12
CA LEU A 228 -22.35 -30.40 -21.83
C LEU A 228 -22.67 -31.82 -21.34
N PRO A 229 -22.88 -32.08 -20.02
CA PRO A 229 -23.31 -33.41 -19.57
C PRO A 229 -24.60 -33.91 -20.26
N ASP A 230 -25.49 -32.99 -20.64
CA ASP A 230 -26.75 -33.29 -21.33
C ASP A 230 -26.63 -33.22 -22.85
N ALA A 231 -25.43 -33.02 -23.41
CA ALA A 231 -25.21 -32.82 -24.84
C ALA A 231 -25.82 -33.94 -25.69
N THR A 232 -25.76 -35.18 -25.23
CA THR A 232 -26.37 -36.33 -25.93
C THR A 232 -27.88 -36.20 -26.07
N ALA A 233 -28.57 -35.68 -25.04
CA ALA A 233 -30.00 -35.44 -25.11
C ALA A 233 -30.31 -34.20 -25.97
N LYS A 234 -29.55 -33.11 -25.80
CA LYS A 234 -29.75 -31.83 -26.50
C LYS A 234 -29.45 -31.90 -28.00
N LEU A 235 -28.46 -32.69 -28.40
CA LEU A 235 -28.00 -32.82 -29.79
C LEU A 235 -28.63 -34.01 -30.52
N LYS A 236 -29.55 -34.73 -29.87
CA LYS A 236 -30.26 -35.86 -30.48
C LYS A 236 -31.04 -35.40 -31.71
N GLY A 237 -30.71 -35.95 -32.88
CA GLY A 237 -31.34 -35.61 -34.16
C GLY A 237 -30.71 -34.42 -34.90
N VAL A 238 -29.78 -33.67 -34.26
CA VAL A 238 -29.03 -32.58 -34.91
C VAL A 238 -27.92 -33.14 -35.80
N ALA A 239 -27.27 -34.24 -35.39
CA ALA A 239 -26.25 -34.95 -36.16
C ALA A 239 -26.80 -36.16 -36.94
N GLY A 240 -28.05 -36.09 -37.39
CA GLY A 240 -28.73 -37.20 -38.06
C GLY A 240 -28.91 -38.41 -37.14
N THR A 241 -28.40 -39.57 -37.53
CA THR A 241 -28.49 -40.83 -36.75
C THR A 241 -27.39 -40.99 -35.70
N LYS A 242 -26.39 -40.10 -35.65
CA LYS A 242 -25.25 -40.24 -34.73
C LYS A 242 -25.57 -39.60 -33.38
N SER A 243 -25.48 -40.40 -32.32
CA SER A 243 -25.48 -39.91 -30.93
C SER A 243 -24.14 -39.25 -30.63
N ILE A 244 -24.16 -37.99 -30.20
CA ILE A 244 -22.95 -37.26 -29.77
C ILE A 244 -22.81 -37.39 -28.26
N SER A 245 -21.71 -37.97 -27.79
CA SER A 245 -21.36 -37.99 -26.36
C SER A 245 -20.90 -36.61 -25.86
N PRO A 246 -20.96 -36.30 -24.56
CA PRO A 246 -20.43 -35.06 -24.01
C PRO A 246 -18.96 -34.81 -24.35
N TYR A 247 -18.16 -35.88 -24.41
CA TYR A 247 -16.76 -35.82 -24.83
C TYR A 247 -16.62 -35.51 -26.33
N GLU A 248 -17.46 -36.10 -27.19
CA GLU A 248 -17.46 -35.75 -28.62
C GLU A 248 -17.89 -34.30 -28.84
N ALA A 249 -18.82 -33.77 -28.04
CA ALA A 249 -19.22 -32.35 -28.10
C ALA A 249 -18.08 -31.39 -27.68
N LEU A 250 -17.08 -31.88 -26.96
CA LEU A 250 -15.92 -31.08 -26.53
C LEU A 250 -14.84 -30.97 -27.62
N ILE A 251 -14.70 -31.99 -28.46
CA ILE A 251 -13.61 -32.10 -29.46
C ILE A 251 -14.03 -31.74 -30.89
N VAL A 252 -15.32 -31.47 -31.12
CA VAL A 252 -15.90 -31.13 -32.42
C VAL A 252 -16.09 -29.62 -32.53
#